data_AF-A0AAP7IF93-F1
#
_entry.id   AF-A0AAP7IF93-F1
#
_cell.length_a   1.000
_cell.length_b   1.000
_cell.length_c   1.000
_cell.angle_alpha   90.00
_cell.angle_beta   90.00
_cell.angle_gamma   90.00
#
_symmetry.space_group_name_H-M   'P 1'
#
loop_
_entity.id
_entity.type
_entity.pdbx_description
1 polymer ?
#
loop_
_entity_poly.entity_id
_entity_poly.type
_entity_poly.pdbx_seq_one_letter_code
_entity_poly.pdbx_strand_id
1 'polypeptide(L)'
;MKKILLSDILNLFVIALIYMVFITLILFSLDLFEIQTTGSIFLEKLSSITIFQIFRNTLFNGLFTLFLFITYSILIFKSIDLYANQK
;
A
#
# COMPACT_ATOMS: atom_id res chain seq x y z
N MET A 1 -26.29 4.21 8.34
CA MET A 1 -25.12 3.34 8.19
C MET A 1 -24.18 3.72 7.03
N LYS A 2 -24.66 4.16 5.85
CA LYS A 2 -23.78 4.55 4.72
C LYS A 2 -22.71 5.63 5.03
N LYS A 3 -23.01 6.59 5.92
CA LYS A 3 -22.02 7.63 6.35
C LYS A 3 -20.87 7.07 7.20
N ILE A 4 -21.11 6.05 8.02
CA ILE A 4 -20.08 5.41 8.86
C ILE A 4 -19.10 4.66 7.97
N LEU A 5 -19.63 3.98 6.95
CA LEU A 5 -18.88 3.17 5.99
C LEU A 5 -17.87 4.01 5.18
N LEU A 6 -18.28 5.18 4.67
CA LEU A 6 -17.38 6.07 3.96
C LEU A 6 -16.29 6.63 4.89
N SER A 7 -16.67 6.99 6.12
CA SER A 7 -15.74 7.50 7.14
C SER A 7 -14.72 6.45 7.56
N ASP A 8 -15.12 5.20 7.72
CA ASP A 8 -14.23 4.10 8.11
C ASP A 8 -13.23 3.78 6.99
N ILE A 9 -13.68 3.76 5.73
CA ILE A 9 -12.80 3.57 4.57
C ILE A 9 -11.81 4.73 4.45
N LEU A 10 -12.25 5.97 4.63
CA LEU A 10 -11.38 7.15 4.62
C LEU A 10 -10.34 7.09 5.74
N ASN A 11 -10.75 6.69 6.95
CA ASN A 11 -9.82 6.50 8.07
C ASN A 11 -8.78 5.41 7.76
N LEU A 12 -9.21 4.25 7.26
CA LEU A 12 -8.31 3.17 6.85
C LEU A 12 -7.34 3.63 5.75
N PHE A 13 -7.83 4.41 4.79
CA PHE A 13 -7.01 4.97 3.72
C PHE A 13 -5.96 5.95 4.26
N VAL A 14 -6.34 6.84 5.18
CA VAL A 14 -5.41 7.79 5.83
C VAL A 14 -4.36 7.06 6.66
N ILE A 15 -4.76 6.06 7.44
CA ILE A 15 -3.82 5.23 8.21
C ILE A 15 -2.83 4.52 7.28
N ALA A 16 -3.33 3.92 6.19
CA ALA A 16 -2.49 3.25 5.20
C ALA A 16 -1.53 4.24 4.51
N LEU A 17 -1.96 5.47 4.22
CA LEU A 17 -1.11 6.54 3.69
C LEU A 17 0.02 6.90 4.67
N ILE A 18 -0.29 7.05 5.95
CA ILE A 18 0.71 7.34 6.99
C ILE A 18 1.74 6.21 7.05
N TYR A 19 1.31 4.95 7.06
CA TYR A 19 2.22 3.79 7.02
C TYR A 19 3.05 3.76 5.75
N MET A 20 2.47 4.09 4.59
CA MET A 20 3.22 4.18 3.34
C MET A 20 4.35 5.22 3.45
N VAL A 21 4.08 6.39 4.03
CA VAL A 21 5.10 7.44 4.26
C VAL A 21 6.20 6.92 5.20
N PHE A 22 5.86 6.29 6.32
CA PHE A 22 6.85 5.74 7.24
C PHE A 22 7.73 4.67 6.58
N ILE A 23 7.13 3.73 5.85
CA ILE A 23 7.86 2.67 5.15
C ILE A 23 8.75 3.26 4.06
N THR A 24 8.28 4.27 3.34
CA THR A 24 9.06 5.02 2.34
C THR A 24 10.28 5.68 2.97
N LEU A 25 10.12 6.34 4.12
CA LEU A 25 11.23 6.96 4.84
C LEU A 25 12.26 5.94 5.34
N ILE A 26 11.80 4.79 5.85
CA ILE A 26 12.67 3.69 6.28
C ILE A 26 13.46 3.15 5.10
N LEU A 27 12.81 2.89 3.97
CA LEU A 27 13.48 2.38 2.78
C LEU A 27 14.42 3.40 2.15
N PHE A 28 14.06 4.68 2.16
CA PHE A 28 14.96 5.76 1.77
C PHE A 28 16.21 5.79 2.66
N SER A 29 16.04 5.61 3.98
CA SER A 29 17.17 5.51 4.89
C SER A 29 18.04 4.29 4.60
N LEU A 30 17.44 3.11 4.34
CA LEU A 30 18.19 1.90 4.00
C LEU A 30 18.96 2.05 2.68
N ASP A 31 18.36 2.72 1.70
CA ASP A 31 18.97 3.02 0.40
C ASP A 31 20.16 4.00 0.55
N LEU A 32 20.03 5.03 1.40
CA LEU A 32 21.14 5.94 1.74
C LEU A 32 22.35 5.24 2.37
N PHE A 33 22.14 4.11 3.04
CA PHE A 33 23.20 3.31 3.65
C PHE A 33 23.60 2.08 2.80
N GLU A 34 23.08 1.97 1.56
CA GLU A 34 23.31 0.84 0.65
C GLU A 34 22.97 -0.54 1.26
N ILE A 35 22.07 -0.58 2.24
CA ILE A 35 21.71 -1.80 2.96
C ILE A 35 20.66 -2.57 2.15
N GLN A 36 21.11 -3.62 1.44
CA GLN A 36 20.22 -4.53 0.75
C GLN A 36 19.56 -5.50 1.75
N THR A 37 18.24 -5.42 1.87
CA THR A 37 17.43 -6.34 2.69
C THR A 37 16.61 -7.26 1.80
N THR A 38 16.20 -8.42 2.32
CA THR A 38 15.27 -9.30 1.60
C THR A 38 13.96 -8.59 1.24
N GLY A 39 13.54 -7.62 2.06
CA GLY A 39 12.41 -6.74 1.79
C GLY A 39 12.64 -5.78 0.62
N SER A 40 13.83 -5.18 0.49
CA SER A 40 14.14 -4.30 -0.65
C SER A 40 14.18 -5.08 -1.97
N ILE A 41 14.76 -6.28 -1.99
CA ILE A 41 14.77 -7.17 -3.17
C ILE A 41 13.33 -7.56 -3.59
N PHE A 42 12.46 -7.84 -2.61
CA PHE A 42 11.04 -8.11 -2.90
C PHE A 42 10.36 -6.90 -3.55
N LEU A 43 10.62 -5.70 -3.06
CA LEU A 43 10.03 -4.47 -3.59
C LEU A 43 10.57 -4.12 -4.98
N GLU A 44 11.84 -4.35 -5.28
CA GLU A 44 12.37 -4.21 -6.65
C GLU A 44 11.68 -5.16 -7.62
N LYS A 45 11.48 -6.43 -7.23
CA LYS A 45 10.73 -7.39 -8.03
C LYS A 45 9.29 -6.94 -8.22
N LEU A 46 8.66 -6.42 -7.17
CA LEU A 46 7.30 -5.88 -7.25
C LEU A 46 7.21 -4.62 -8.13
N SER A 47 8.30 -3.83 -8.20
CA SER A 47 8.41 -2.70 -9.13
C SER A 47 8.29 -3.12 -10.58
N SER A 48 8.73 -4.34 -10.94
CA SER A 48 8.70 -4.81 -12.33
C SER A 48 7.28 -5.03 -12.87
N ILE A 49 6.32 -5.29 -11.98
CA ILE A 49 4.89 -5.46 -12.32
C ILE A 49 4.07 -4.19 -12.07
N THR A 50 4.72 -3.09 -11.69
CA THR A 50 4.06 -1.83 -11.37
C THR A 50 3.62 -1.12 -12.66
N ILE A 51 2.31 -0.97 -12.85
CA ILE A 51 1.73 -0.35 -14.05
C ILE A 51 2.04 1.15 -14.11
N PHE A 52 2.04 1.84 -12.97
CA PHE A 52 2.30 3.28 -12.87
C PHE A 52 3.64 3.53 -12.16
N GLN A 53 4.69 3.83 -12.93
CA GLN A 53 6.00 4.23 -12.40
C GLN A 53 6.00 5.73 -12.05
N ILE A 54 5.40 6.06 -10.90
CA ILE A 54 5.26 7.44 -10.42
C ILE A 54 6.59 7.95 -9.87
N PHE A 55 7.41 7.06 -9.32
CA PHE A 55 8.68 7.40 -8.69
C PHE A 55 9.86 7.03 -9.60
N ARG A 56 10.95 7.80 -9.50
CA ARG A 56 12.20 7.51 -10.23
C ARG A 56 12.93 6.28 -9.67
N ASN A 57 12.75 5.99 -8.38
CA ASN A 57 13.35 4.84 -7.71
C ASN A 57 12.39 3.63 -7.78
N THR A 58 12.93 2.47 -8.18
CA THR A 58 12.21 1.20 -8.32
C THR A 58 11.62 0.72 -7.00
N LEU A 59 12.33 0.87 -5.88
CA LEU A 59 11.83 0.47 -4.56
C LEU A 59 10.53 1.20 -4.19
N PHE A 60 10.45 2.49 -4.49
CA PHE A 60 9.24 3.28 -4.20
C PHE A 60 8.07 2.90 -5.12
N ASN A 61 8.32 2.56 -6.38
CA ASN A 61 7.29 2.02 -7.25
C ASN A 61 6.77 0.66 -6.74
N GLY A 62 7.68 -0.21 -6.28
CA GLY A 62 7.31 -1.46 -5.63
C GLY A 62 6.43 -1.25 -4.40
N LEU A 63 6.80 -0.34 -3.51
CA LEU A 63 6.00 0.02 -2.34
C LEU A 63 4.61 0.53 -2.71
N PHE A 64 4.55 1.41 -3.70
CA PHE A 64 3.31 1.98 -4.16
C PHE A 64 2.37 0.89 -4.69
N THR A 65 2.90 -0.07 -5.44
CA THR A 65 2.15 -1.24 -5.91
C THR A 65 1.66 -2.13 -4.77
N LEU A 66 2.51 -2.38 -3.76
CA LEU A 66 2.11 -3.13 -2.57
C LEU A 66 0.96 -2.43 -1.85
N PHE A 67 1.06 -1.11 -1.68
CA PHE A 67 0.03 -0.29 -1.05
C PHE A 67 -1.30 -0.38 -1.80
N LEU A 68 -1.29 -0.22 -3.13
CA LEU A 68 -2.50 -0.35 -3.94
C LEU A 68 -3.11 -1.74 -3.83
N PHE A 69 -2.28 -2.78 -3.88
CA PHE A 69 -2.73 -4.17 -3.77
C PHE A 69 -3.42 -4.46 -2.44
N ILE A 70 -2.83 -4.03 -1.32
CA ILE A 70 -3.41 -4.18 0.02
C ILE A 70 -4.70 -3.38 0.14
N THR A 71 -4.69 -2.11 -0.29
CA THR A 71 -5.86 -1.23 -0.25
C THR A 71 -7.02 -1.83 -1.04
N TYR A 72 -6.77 -2.31 -2.24
CA TYR A 72 -7.79 -2.93 -3.09
C TYR A 72 -8.31 -4.23 -2.49
N SER A 73 -7.43 -5.06 -1.92
CA SER A 73 -7.83 -6.29 -1.23
C SER A 73 -8.74 -6.00 -0.03
N ILE A 74 -8.40 -5.02 0.81
CA ILE A 74 -9.23 -4.58 1.94
C ILE A 74 -10.59 -4.08 1.46
N LEU A 75 -10.62 -3.27 0.41
CA LEU A 75 -11.87 -2.77 -0.17
C LEU A 75 -12.75 -3.92 -0.68
N ILE A 76 -12.19 -4.92 -1.35
CA ILE A 76 -12.93 -6.12 -1.79
C ILE A 76 -13.49 -6.87 -0.58
N PHE A 77 -12.64 -7.22 0.39
CA PHE A 77 -13.07 -7.97 1.57
C PHE A 77 -14.18 -7.24 2.31
N LYS A 78 -14.04 -5.93 2.50
CA LYS A 78 -15.05 -5.13 3.20
C LYS A 78 -16.34 -5.00 2.39
N SER A 79 -16.24 -4.88 1.06
CA SER A 79 -17.41 -4.86 0.18
C SER A 79 -18.19 -6.18 0.22
N ILE A 80 -17.49 -7.32 0.28
CA ILE A 80 -18.10 -8.65 0.43
C ILE A 80 -18.77 -8.79 1.79
N ASP A 81 -18.10 -8.40 2.88
CA ASP A 81 -18.65 -8.39 4.24
C ASP A 81 -19.94 -7.56 4.33
N LEU A 82 -19.96 -6.39 3.69
CA LEU A 82 -21.14 -5.53 3.63
C LEU A 82 -22.29 -6.13 2.82
N TYR A 83 -21.98 -6.81 1.71
CA TYR A 83 -22.99 -7.49 0.91
C TYR A 83 -23.58 -8.70 1.64
N ALA A 84 -22.75 -9.47 2.34
CA ALA A 84 -23.18 -10.62 3.13
C ALA A 84 -24.07 -10.21 4.32
N ASN A 85 -23.74 -9.12 5.02
CA ASN A 85 -24.52 -8.61 6.15
C ASN A 85 -25.80 -7.84 5.74
N GLN A 86 -26.05 -7.64 4.44
CA GLN A 86 -27.31 -7.08 3.92
C GLN A 86 -28.33 -8.16 3.51
N LYS A 87 -27.96 -9.45 3.55
CA LYS A 87 -28.87 -10.59 3.46
C LYS A 87 -29.29 -11.05 4.85
#